data_AF-A0A813JPF0-F1
#
_entry.id   AF-A0A813JPF0-F1
#
_cell.length_a   1.000
_cell.length_b   1.000
_cell.length_c   1.000
_cell.angle_alpha   90.00
_cell.angle_beta   90.00
_cell.angle_gamma   90.00
#
_symmetry.space_group_name_H-M   'P 1'
#
loop_
_entity.id
_entity.type
_entity.pdbx_description
1 polymer ?
#
loop_
_entity_poly.entity_id
_entity_poly.type
_entity_poly.pdbx_seq_one_letter_code
_entity_poly.pdbx_strand_id
1 'polypeptide(L)'
;MGLSRSPLLASGLVFGALLLALPQAFLPQPAPQATLRGAAAVSGVWSLLAGQRGRNPLNPVCSLLAAQRAMSSTMEVDPAYPGTSVERLRNIQARVRSLVPADLSKDWEEVRRKLLWAGGLKDLPQNVPGQGYTGHSFNDDNHCDLTPMLGEVAHNLNNGEVSGIAQGNRLGPGIDLATLPELGVGGSWSTCTNGCHLEPPQDVAHVQFRSRIAFKLVWCPPEFSSFVLVDDSGAYLNHGSPSGALPDMRMRRSNFQLVKGSKYALEAEGFKSRPEPSVE
;
A
#
# COMPACT_ATOMS: atom_id res chain seq x y z
N MET A 1 44.69 32.63 -52.06
CA MET A 1 44.21 33.76 -51.23
C MET A 1 42.70 33.85 -51.43
N GLY A 2 41.93 33.51 -50.40
CA GLY A 2 40.47 33.46 -50.47
C GLY A 2 39.90 33.08 -49.11
N LEU A 3 39.78 34.08 -48.23
CA LEU A 3 39.21 33.95 -46.90
C LEU A 3 37.68 33.88 -47.01
N SER A 4 37.12 32.69 -46.79
CA SER A 4 35.69 32.51 -46.52
C SER A 4 35.46 32.60 -45.02
N ARG A 5 34.70 33.62 -44.59
CA ARG A 5 34.25 33.79 -43.19
C ARG A 5 32.87 33.17 -43.04
N SER A 6 32.78 32.12 -42.21
CA SER A 6 31.51 31.60 -41.69
C SER A 6 31.18 32.29 -40.36
N PRO A 7 29.91 32.66 -40.09
CA PRO A 7 29.51 33.18 -38.79
C PRO A 7 29.19 32.05 -37.80
N LEU A 8 29.65 32.24 -36.56
CA LEU A 8 29.31 31.49 -35.37
C LEU A 8 27.82 31.69 -35.03
N LEU A 9 27.03 30.62 -35.08
CA LEU A 9 25.70 30.57 -34.47
C LEU A 9 25.85 30.09 -33.02
N ALA A 10 25.67 31.02 -32.08
CA ALA A 10 25.50 30.73 -30.67
C ALA A 10 24.05 30.34 -30.39
N SER A 11 23.82 29.05 -30.17
CA SER A 11 22.53 28.53 -29.69
C SER A 11 22.45 28.72 -28.17
N GLY A 12 21.69 29.74 -27.74
CA GLY A 12 21.32 29.93 -26.34
C GLY A 12 20.30 28.88 -25.91
N LEU A 13 20.66 28.06 -24.93
CA LEU A 13 19.73 27.22 -24.17
C LEU A 13 18.89 28.11 -23.25
N VAL A 14 17.61 28.29 -23.59
CA VAL A 14 16.60 28.81 -22.67
C VAL A 14 16.06 27.63 -21.87
N PHE A 15 16.48 27.52 -20.61
CA PHE A 15 15.83 26.65 -19.62
C PHE A 15 14.47 27.25 -19.28
N GLY A 16 13.42 26.79 -19.96
CA GLY A 16 12.03 27.02 -19.55
C GLY A 16 11.69 26.11 -18.38
N ALA A 17 11.68 26.66 -17.17
CA ALA A 17 11.14 26.00 -16.00
C ALA A 17 9.62 25.82 -16.17
N LEU A 18 9.20 24.59 -16.46
CA LEU A 18 7.80 24.20 -16.49
C LEU A 18 7.32 24.03 -15.04
N LEU A 19 6.76 25.10 -14.46
CA LEU A 19 5.99 25.01 -13.22
C LEU A 19 4.73 24.18 -13.48
N LEU A 20 4.76 22.92 -13.09
CA LEU A 20 3.56 22.09 -12.98
C LEU A 20 2.77 22.58 -11.76
N ALA A 21 1.58 23.13 -12.02
CA ALA A 21 0.63 23.53 -11.01
C ALA A 21 0.15 22.29 -10.23
N LEU A 22 0.49 22.24 -8.95
CA LEU A 22 -0.08 21.27 -8.01
C LEU A 22 -1.55 21.63 -7.73
N PRO A 23 -2.46 20.66 -7.67
CA PRO A 23 -3.81 20.91 -7.18
C PRO A 23 -3.74 21.32 -5.70
N GLN A 24 -4.36 22.45 -5.37
CA GLN A 24 -4.42 22.99 -4.03
C GLN A 24 -5.08 22.00 -3.07
N ALA A 25 -4.33 21.55 -2.07
CA ALA A 25 -4.85 20.75 -0.97
C ALA A 25 -5.86 21.60 -0.17
N PHE A 26 -7.11 21.17 -0.18
CA PHE A 26 -8.20 21.75 0.61
C PHE A 26 -7.90 21.52 2.10
N LEU A 27 -7.63 22.59 2.85
CA LEU A 27 -7.44 22.51 4.31
C LEU A 27 -8.81 22.24 4.98
N PRO A 28 -8.94 21.22 5.84
CA PRO A 28 -10.19 20.98 6.56
C PRO A 28 -10.37 22.02 7.68
N GLN A 29 -11.58 22.58 7.76
CA GLN A 29 -12.03 23.44 8.86
C GLN A 29 -12.25 22.60 10.15
N PRO A 30 -12.04 23.17 11.34
CA PRO A 30 -12.25 22.47 12.61
C PRO A 30 -13.75 22.23 12.90
N ALA A 31 -14.07 21.01 13.34
CA ALA A 31 -15.42 20.63 13.76
C ALA A 31 -15.83 21.26 15.11
N PRO A 32 -17.14 21.53 15.33
CA PRO A 32 -17.63 22.15 16.55
C PRO A 32 -17.61 21.16 17.74
N GLN A 33 -17.28 21.70 18.91
CA GLN A 33 -17.25 20.97 20.19
C GLN A 33 -18.67 20.61 20.66
N ALA A 34 -18.90 19.33 20.93
CA ALA A 34 -20.13 18.85 21.57
C ALA A 34 -20.02 18.96 23.10
N THR A 35 -20.98 19.65 23.71
CA THR A 35 -21.16 19.76 25.16
C THR A 35 -21.75 18.49 25.75
N LEU A 36 -21.07 17.90 26.75
CA LEU A 36 -21.59 16.84 27.60
C LEU A 36 -22.51 17.41 28.70
N ARG A 37 -23.73 16.88 28.82
CA ARG A 37 -24.59 17.02 30.01
C ARG A 37 -25.23 15.68 30.35
N GLY A 38 -25.23 15.36 31.65
CA GLY A 38 -26.35 14.67 32.29
C GLY A 38 -26.06 13.28 32.84
N ALA A 39 -25.74 13.22 34.13
CA ALA A 39 -25.79 12.02 34.96
C ALA A 39 -27.24 11.64 35.31
N ALA A 40 -27.49 10.34 35.56
CA ALA A 40 -28.50 9.90 36.52
C ALA A 40 -28.18 8.49 37.03
N ALA A 41 -28.08 8.39 38.36
CA ALA A 41 -27.94 7.17 39.13
C ALA A 41 -29.31 6.49 39.34
N VAL A 42 -29.32 5.16 39.44
CA VAL A 42 -30.43 4.42 40.06
C VAL A 42 -29.88 3.32 40.95
N SER A 43 -30.13 3.46 42.26
CA SER A 43 -29.97 2.41 43.27
C SER A 43 -31.18 1.48 43.26
N GLY A 44 -30.95 0.18 43.51
CA GLY A 44 -32.01 -0.79 43.77
C GLY A 44 -31.43 -2.07 44.36
N VAL A 45 -31.89 -2.45 45.55
CA VAL A 45 -31.34 -3.48 46.44
C VAL A 45 -32.32 -4.69 46.52
N TRP A 46 -31.79 -5.85 46.93
CA TRP A 46 -32.42 -7.05 47.52
C TRP A 46 -32.90 -8.18 46.58
N SER A 47 -32.20 -9.32 46.60
CA SER A 47 -32.58 -10.44 47.49
C SER A 47 -31.72 -11.70 47.32
N LEU A 48 -31.52 -12.37 48.45
CA LEU A 48 -30.87 -13.67 48.66
C LEU A 48 -31.52 -14.80 47.86
N LEU A 49 -30.71 -15.77 47.42
CA LEU A 49 -31.01 -17.19 47.60
C LEU A 49 -29.73 -17.97 47.91
N ALA A 50 -29.78 -18.69 49.02
CA ALA A 50 -28.74 -19.58 49.51
C ALA A 50 -28.76 -20.91 48.76
N GLY A 51 -27.58 -21.51 48.60
CA GLY A 51 -27.45 -22.95 48.41
C GLY A 51 -26.33 -23.34 47.47
N GLN A 52 -25.16 -23.64 48.02
CA GLN A 52 -24.38 -24.81 47.57
C GLN A 52 -23.26 -25.14 48.56
N ARG A 53 -23.30 -26.39 49.05
CA ARG A 53 -22.27 -27.01 49.89
C ARG A 53 -21.11 -27.45 49.00
N GLY A 54 -19.91 -27.05 49.41
CA GLY A 54 -18.69 -27.87 49.41
C GLY A 54 -18.10 -28.28 48.06
N ARG A 55 -17.07 -27.55 47.63
CA ARG A 55 -15.88 -28.10 46.93
C ARG A 55 -14.71 -27.11 47.06
N ASN A 56 -13.53 -27.67 47.28
CA ASN A 56 -12.24 -27.04 47.63
C ASN A 56 -11.88 -25.79 46.80
N PRO A 57 -11.31 -24.72 47.40
CA PRO A 57 -10.69 -23.65 46.64
C PRO A 57 -9.26 -24.06 46.28
N LEU A 58 -9.05 -24.53 45.04
CA LEU A 58 -7.74 -24.42 44.42
C LEU A 58 -7.64 -23.01 43.80
N ASN A 59 -6.63 -22.27 44.24
CA ASN A 59 -6.23 -20.93 43.82
C ASN A 59 -6.47 -20.62 42.33
N PRO A 60 -7.29 -19.61 41.96
CA PRO A 60 -7.44 -19.19 40.56
C PRO A 60 -6.33 -18.23 40.09
N VAL A 61 -5.49 -17.73 40.99
CA VAL A 61 -4.53 -16.64 40.69
C VAL A 61 -3.32 -17.13 39.87
N CYS A 62 -2.99 -18.43 39.92
CA CYS A 62 -1.86 -18.98 39.16
C CYS A 62 -2.17 -19.24 37.68
N SER A 63 -3.45 -19.18 37.27
CA SER A 63 -3.86 -19.50 35.90
C SER A 63 -3.95 -18.26 34.99
N LEU A 64 -4.23 -17.07 35.54
CA LEU A 64 -4.30 -15.83 34.74
C LEU A 64 -2.92 -15.35 34.26
N LEU A 65 -1.88 -15.48 35.10
CA LEU A 65 -0.51 -15.10 34.71
C LEU A 65 0.10 -16.08 33.70
N ALA A 66 -0.29 -17.36 33.75
CA ALA A 66 0.14 -18.36 32.77
C ALA A 66 -0.58 -18.17 31.42
N ALA A 67 -1.86 -17.80 31.43
CA ALA A 67 -2.61 -17.44 30.22
C ALA A 67 -2.12 -16.14 29.57
N GLN A 68 -1.71 -15.13 30.35
CA GLN A 68 -1.12 -13.89 29.82
C GLN A 68 0.30 -14.08 29.26
N ARG A 69 1.07 -15.06 29.76
CA ARG A 69 2.40 -15.39 29.23
C ARG A 69 2.36 -16.17 27.91
N ALA A 70 1.24 -16.74 27.54
CA ALA A 70 1.09 -17.57 26.33
C ALA A 70 0.80 -16.76 25.04
N MET A 71 0.68 -15.43 25.10
CA MET A 71 0.43 -14.58 23.93
C MET A 71 1.51 -13.51 23.67
N SER A 72 2.75 -13.75 24.10
CA SER A 72 3.89 -13.00 23.58
C SER A 72 4.52 -13.80 22.44
N SER A 73 3.80 -13.97 21.32
CA SER A 73 4.47 -14.30 20.08
C SER A 73 5.44 -13.16 19.80
N THR A 74 6.75 -13.41 19.91
CA THR A 74 7.76 -12.46 19.45
C THR A 74 7.47 -12.16 18.00
N MET A 75 6.93 -10.97 17.70
CA MET A 75 6.66 -10.57 16.33
C MET A 75 7.96 -10.65 15.55
N GLU A 76 7.92 -11.33 14.41
CA GLU A 76 9.09 -11.40 13.54
C GLU A 76 9.38 -10.02 12.95
N VAL A 77 10.65 -9.62 12.97
CA VAL A 77 11.11 -8.31 12.50
C VAL A 77 12.07 -8.52 11.33
N ASP A 78 11.84 -7.82 10.22
CA ASP A 78 12.84 -7.68 9.16
C ASP A 78 13.88 -6.62 9.60
N PRO A 79 15.15 -6.99 9.81
CA PRO A 79 16.15 -6.04 10.31
C PRO A 79 16.47 -4.91 9.31
N ALA A 80 16.31 -5.13 8.00
CA ALA A 80 16.50 -4.10 7.00
C ALA A 80 15.31 -3.13 6.95
N TYR A 81 14.10 -3.67 7.12
CA TYR A 81 12.85 -2.93 7.07
C TYR A 81 11.97 -3.22 8.29
N PRO A 82 12.34 -2.66 9.46
CA PRO A 82 11.71 -3.01 10.74
C PRO A 82 10.25 -2.57 10.86
N GLY A 83 9.76 -1.71 9.95
CA GLY A 83 8.35 -1.35 9.91
C GLY A 83 7.46 -2.35 9.18
N THR A 84 8.04 -3.39 8.58
CA THR A 84 7.29 -4.45 7.88
C THR A 84 6.48 -5.30 8.85
N SER A 85 5.18 -5.45 8.60
CA SER A 85 4.42 -6.55 9.20
C SER A 85 4.72 -7.84 8.44
N VAL A 86 5.67 -8.64 8.92
CA VAL A 86 6.23 -9.80 8.20
C VAL A 86 5.19 -10.91 7.97
N GLU A 87 4.34 -11.19 8.96
CA GLU A 87 3.22 -12.12 8.79
C GLU A 87 2.29 -11.66 7.66
N ARG A 88 1.93 -10.38 7.68
CA ARG A 88 1.04 -9.77 6.69
C ARG A 88 1.62 -9.78 5.29
N LEU A 89 2.91 -9.48 5.16
CA LEU A 89 3.68 -9.59 3.92
C LEU A 89 3.53 -10.98 3.29
N ARG A 90 3.79 -12.04 4.07
CA ARG A 90 3.71 -13.42 3.58
C ARG A 90 2.30 -13.80 3.17
N ASN A 91 1.30 -13.42 3.96
CA ASN A 91 -0.09 -13.75 3.67
C ASN A 91 -0.60 -13.03 2.41
N ILE A 92 -0.20 -11.76 2.21
CA ILE A 92 -0.49 -11.04 0.97
C ILE A 92 0.16 -11.74 -0.23
N GLN A 93 1.45 -12.07 -0.16
CA GLN A 93 2.13 -12.76 -1.26
C GLN A 93 1.50 -14.13 -1.55
N ALA A 94 1.07 -14.85 -0.52
CA ALA A 94 0.33 -16.10 -0.68
C ALA A 94 -1.01 -15.88 -1.41
N ARG A 95 -1.78 -14.85 -1.04
CA ARG A 95 -3.01 -14.48 -1.77
C ARG A 95 -2.72 -14.15 -3.23
N VAL A 96 -1.72 -13.32 -3.50
CA VAL A 96 -1.33 -12.94 -4.87
C VAL A 96 -0.96 -14.16 -5.71
N ARG A 97 -0.16 -15.08 -5.17
CA ARG A 97 0.23 -16.32 -5.86
C ARG A 97 -0.94 -17.30 -6.04
N SER A 98 -1.97 -17.22 -5.20
CA SER A 98 -3.16 -18.07 -5.30
C SER A 98 -4.14 -17.64 -6.40
N LEU A 99 -4.04 -16.38 -6.87
CA LEU A 99 -4.84 -15.90 -7.99
C LEU A 99 -4.38 -16.56 -9.29
N VAL A 100 -5.31 -16.97 -10.14
CA VAL A 100 -4.98 -17.47 -11.48
C VAL A 100 -4.94 -16.30 -12.48
N PRO A 101 -4.22 -16.38 -13.61
CA PRO A 101 -4.19 -15.30 -14.61
C PRO A 101 -5.58 -14.85 -15.09
N ALA A 102 -6.55 -15.78 -15.12
CA ALA A 102 -7.95 -15.47 -15.45
C ALA A 102 -8.65 -14.57 -14.40
N ASP A 103 -8.22 -14.59 -13.13
CA ASP A 103 -8.69 -13.63 -12.12
C ASP A 103 -8.16 -12.20 -12.38
N LEU A 104 -6.98 -12.10 -13.01
CA LEU A 104 -6.25 -10.86 -13.25
C LEU A 104 -6.39 -10.32 -14.67
N SER A 105 -7.18 -10.99 -15.52
CA SER A 105 -7.40 -10.63 -16.93
C SER A 105 -8.87 -10.31 -17.25
N LYS A 106 -9.62 -9.87 -16.23
CA LYS A 106 -11.03 -9.45 -16.34
C LYS A 106 -11.14 -7.96 -16.69
N ASP A 107 -12.34 -7.39 -16.57
CA ASP A 107 -12.50 -5.94 -16.52
C ASP A 107 -11.62 -5.35 -15.41
N TRP A 108 -10.97 -4.23 -15.71
CA TRP A 108 -9.97 -3.62 -14.85
C TRP A 108 -10.47 -3.34 -13.43
N GLU A 109 -11.70 -2.88 -13.25
CA GLU A 109 -12.21 -2.58 -11.92
C GLU A 109 -12.43 -3.86 -11.09
N GLU A 110 -12.74 -4.99 -11.72
CA GLU A 110 -12.75 -6.28 -11.04
C GLU A 110 -11.35 -6.73 -10.63
N VAL A 111 -10.38 -6.57 -11.53
CA VAL A 111 -8.97 -6.88 -11.25
C VAL A 111 -8.44 -6.01 -10.12
N ARG A 112 -8.69 -4.70 -10.14
CA ARG A 112 -8.29 -3.77 -9.07
C ARG A 112 -8.89 -4.18 -7.72
N ARG A 113 -10.17 -4.55 -7.65
CA ARG A 113 -10.79 -5.09 -6.43
C ARG A 113 -10.13 -6.36 -5.94
N LYS A 114 -9.75 -7.27 -6.85
CA LYS A 114 -8.99 -8.49 -6.52
C LYS A 114 -7.60 -8.15 -5.95
N LEU A 115 -6.91 -7.17 -6.51
CA LEU A 115 -5.62 -6.69 -6.01
C LEU A 115 -5.74 -6.08 -4.60
N LEU A 116 -6.77 -5.25 -4.36
CA LEU A 116 -7.07 -4.73 -3.03
C LEU A 116 -7.34 -5.84 -2.02
N TRP A 117 -8.19 -6.81 -2.37
CA TRP A 117 -8.48 -7.96 -1.51
C TRP A 117 -7.21 -8.78 -1.21
N ALA A 118 -6.40 -9.06 -2.23
CA ALA A 118 -5.14 -9.79 -2.06
C ALA A 118 -4.21 -9.03 -1.10
N GLY A 119 -4.22 -7.71 -1.17
CA GLY A 119 -3.47 -6.82 -0.31
C GLY A 119 -4.03 -6.59 1.10
N GLY A 120 -5.22 -7.09 1.41
CA GLY A 120 -5.89 -6.82 2.67
C GLY A 120 -6.37 -5.38 2.79
N LEU A 121 -6.88 -4.82 1.69
CA LEU A 121 -7.51 -3.51 1.62
C LEU A 121 -8.99 -3.63 1.25
N LYS A 122 -9.81 -2.77 1.83
CA LYS A 122 -11.22 -2.54 1.45
C LYS A 122 -11.28 -1.72 0.17
N ASP A 123 -12.29 -1.98 -0.64
CA ASP A 123 -12.63 -1.13 -1.78
C ASP A 123 -13.51 0.04 -1.31
N LEU A 124 -12.90 1.22 -1.22
CA LEU A 124 -13.50 2.45 -0.72
C LEU A 124 -13.31 3.60 -1.74
N PRO A 125 -13.82 3.45 -2.99
CA PRO A 125 -13.59 4.42 -4.06
C PRO A 125 -14.38 5.72 -3.89
N GLN A 126 -15.32 5.76 -2.95
CA GLN A 126 -16.15 6.94 -2.66
C GLN A 126 -15.68 7.72 -1.43
N ASN A 127 -14.65 7.23 -0.73
CA ASN A 127 -14.12 7.93 0.43
C ASN A 127 -13.29 9.14 -0.01
N VAL A 128 -13.17 10.11 0.91
CA VAL A 128 -12.38 11.32 0.70
C VAL A 128 -10.90 11.01 0.91
N PRO A 129 -9.96 11.64 0.18
CA PRO A 129 -8.52 11.55 0.49
C PRO A 129 -8.24 11.80 1.98
N GLY A 130 -7.41 10.94 2.58
CA GLY A 130 -7.13 10.94 4.03
C GLY A 130 -8.15 10.17 4.90
N GLN A 131 -9.27 9.71 4.33
CA GLN A 131 -10.30 8.93 5.03
C GLN A 131 -10.42 7.49 4.48
N GLY A 132 -9.29 6.91 4.05
CA GLY A 132 -9.26 5.54 3.53
C GLY A 132 -9.71 5.42 2.08
N TYR A 133 -9.63 6.49 1.28
CA TYR A 133 -9.87 6.45 -0.16
C TYR A 133 -8.90 5.49 -0.86
N THR A 134 -9.41 4.37 -1.38
CA THR A 134 -8.60 3.36 -2.14
C THR A 134 -8.92 3.34 -3.63
N GLY A 135 -9.69 4.32 -4.13
CA GLY A 135 -10.03 4.42 -5.56
C GLY A 135 -8.86 4.79 -6.47
N HIS A 136 -7.78 5.35 -5.92
CA HIS A 136 -6.56 5.66 -6.66
C HIS A 136 -5.56 4.50 -6.70
N SER A 137 -5.70 3.51 -5.81
CA SER A 137 -4.79 2.37 -5.72
C SER A 137 -4.74 1.63 -7.05
N PHE A 138 -3.55 1.54 -7.65
CA PHE A 138 -3.29 0.95 -8.97
C PHE A 138 -3.96 1.66 -10.17
N ASN A 139 -4.69 2.76 -9.95
CA ASN A 139 -5.43 3.49 -10.99
C ASN A 139 -4.66 4.67 -11.60
N ASP A 140 -3.47 4.96 -11.09
CA ASP A 140 -2.55 5.97 -11.63
C ASP A 140 -1.16 5.36 -11.87
N ASP A 141 -0.15 6.21 -12.08
CA ASP A 141 1.19 5.77 -12.42
C ASP A 141 2.05 5.37 -11.22
N ASN A 142 1.77 5.93 -10.04
CA ASN A 142 2.69 5.87 -8.91
C ASN A 142 2.12 5.22 -7.64
N HIS A 143 0.81 5.07 -7.43
CA HIS A 143 0.26 4.33 -6.28
C HIS A 143 0.15 2.83 -6.58
N CYS A 144 1.28 2.22 -6.97
CA CYS A 144 1.34 0.85 -7.44
C CYS A 144 2.09 -0.10 -6.50
N ASP A 145 2.59 0.40 -5.37
CA ASP A 145 3.21 -0.42 -4.32
C ASP A 145 2.20 -0.81 -3.27
N LEU A 146 1.99 -2.10 -3.07
CA LEU A 146 1.23 -2.54 -1.91
C LEU A 146 2.17 -2.89 -0.76
N THR A 147 2.09 -2.09 0.29
CA THR A 147 2.98 -2.16 1.46
C THR A 147 2.18 -2.63 2.67
N PRO A 148 2.58 -3.71 3.37
CA PRO A 148 2.11 -4.04 4.70
C PRO A 148 3.01 -3.39 5.75
N MET A 149 2.46 -2.87 6.84
CA MET A 149 3.26 -2.23 7.89
C MET A 149 2.71 -2.53 9.27
N LEU A 150 3.58 -2.47 10.29
CA LEU A 150 3.18 -2.57 11.68
C LEU A 150 2.24 -1.40 12.03
N GLY A 151 1.30 -1.63 12.96
CA GLY A 151 0.28 -0.63 13.30
C GLY A 151 0.88 0.69 13.83
N GLU A 152 1.93 0.61 14.65
CA GLU A 152 2.63 1.80 15.15
C GLU A 152 3.31 2.62 14.04
N VAL A 153 3.72 1.94 12.96
CA VAL A 153 4.42 2.54 11.82
C VAL A 153 3.43 3.12 10.80
N ALA A 154 2.20 2.62 10.73
CA ALA A 154 1.15 3.14 9.84
C ALA A 154 0.85 4.63 10.08
N HIS A 155 1.10 5.12 11.29
CA HIS A 155 0.91 6.53 11.65
C HIS A 155 2.15 7.42 11.43
N ASN A 156 3.24 6.89 10.88
CA ASN A 156 4.42 7.68 10.55
C ASN A 156 4.08 8.80 9.57
N LEU A 157 4.67 9.97 9.80
CA LEU A 157 4.55 11.12 8.92
C LEU A 157 5.79 11.21 8.02
N ASN A 158 5.60 11.66 6.79
CA ASN A 158 6.71 12.11 5.96
C ASN A 158 7.24 13.44 6.50
N ASN A 159 8.50 13.53 6.93
CA ASN A 159 9.14 14.78 7.37
C ASN A 159 9.90 15.48 6.23
N GLY A 160 9.67 15.06 4.98
CA GLY A 160 10.31 15.62 3.79
C GLY A 160 11.40 14.72 3.20
N GLU A 161 11.57 13.51 3.75
CA GLU A 161 12.53 12.52 3.27
C GLU A 161 12.11 11.95 1.91
N VAL A 162 10.80 11.88 1.62
CA VAL A 162 10.30 11.44 0.32
C VAL A 162 10.00 12.63 -0.58
N SER A 163 10.82 12.80 -1.62
CA SER A 163 10.64 13.86 -2.62
C SER A 163 9.29 13.74 -3.34
N GLY A 164 8.58 14.87 -3.45
CA GLY A 164 7.27 14.95 -4.11
C GLY A 164 6.08 14.55 -3.24
N ILE A 165 6.31 14.16 -1.98
CA ILE A 165 5.25 13.86 -1.00
C ILE A 165 5.15 14.99 0.01
N ALA A 166 3.92 15.39 0.34
CA ALA A 166 3.68 16.46 1.31
C ALA A 166 4.28 16.13 2.68
N GLN A 167 4.94 17.10 3.29
CA GLN A 167 5.42 16.98 4.67
C GLN A 167 4.21 16.91 5.62
N GLY A 168 4.27 16.03 6.63
CA GLY A 168 3.20 15.82 7.59
C GLY A 168 2.03 14.99 7.08
N ASN A 169 2.16 14.28 5.95
CA ASN A 169 1.08 13.45 5.39
C ASN A 169 0.61 12.39 6.39
N ARG A 170 -0.67 12.47 6.81
CA ARG A 170 -1.27 11.62 7.86
C ARG A 170 -2.03 10.45 7.24
N LEU A 171 -1.30 9.41 6.84
CA LEU A 171 -1.91 8.23 6.20
C LEU A 171 -2.57 7.27 7.21
N GLY A 172 -2.08 7.22 8.46
CA GLY A 172 -2.52 6.26 9.47
C GLY A 172 -4.03 6.06 9.63
N PRO A 173 -4.85 7.12 9.85
CA PRO A 173 -6.30 6.96 9.95
C PRO A 173 -6.94 6.35 8.69
N GLY A 174 -6.42 6.69 7.50
CA GLY A 174 -6.88 6.10 6.25
C GLY A 174 -6.49 4.63 6.12
N ILE A 175 -5.28 4.27 6.55
CA ILE A 175 -4.77 2.90 6.59
C ILE A 175 -5.63 2.05 7.52
N ASP A 176 -5.92 2.52 8.74
CA ASP A 176 -6.75 1.80 9.70
C ASP A 176 -8.15 1.53 9.15
N LEU A 177 -8.77 2.55 8.54
CA LEU A 177 -10.11 2.44 7.96
C LEU A 177 -10.15 1.46 6.79
N ALA A 178 -9.15 1.50 5.90
CA ALA A 178 -9.11 0.67 4.71
C ALA A 178 -8.59 -0.76 4.95
N THR A 179 -7.89 -1.01 6.06
CA THR A 179 -7.28 -2.31 6.34
C THR A 179 -8.32 -3.39 6.64
N LEU A 180 -8.09 -4.59 6.08
CA LEU A 180 -8.78 -5.83 6.42
C LEU A 180 -7.98 -6.62 7.47
N PRO A 181 -8.58 -7.08 8.59
CA PRO A 181 -7.82 -7.61 9.73
C PRO A 181 -7.25 -9.02 9.51
N GLU A 182 -7.75 -9.80 8.55
CA GLU A 182 -7.49 -11.23 8.47
C GLU A 182 -6.11 -11.64 7.91
N LEU A 183 -5.27 -10.68 7.54
CA LEU A 183 -3.93 -10.94 7.03
C LEU A 183 -2.82 -10.85 8.08
N GLY A 184 -3.17 -10.59 9.35
CA GLY A 184 -2.20 -10.41 10.44
C GLY A 184 -2.17 -8.98 10.94
N VAL A 185 -1.35 -8.73 11.96
CA VAL A 185 -1.30 -7.43 12.66
C VAL A 185 -0.85 -6.28 11.76
N GLY A 186 -1.24 -5.06 12.11
CA GLY A 186 -0.89 -3.83 11.39
C GLY A 186 -1.84 -3.49 10.25
N GLY A 187 -1.33 -2.77 9.25
CA GLY A 187 -2.11 -2.21 8.15
C GLY A 187 -1.52 -2.52 6.78
N SER A 188 -2.31 -2.28 5.74
CA SER A 188 -1.86 -2.30 4.34
C SER A 188 -2.15 -0.95 3.68
N TRP A 189 -1.38 -0.56 2.67
CA TRP A 189 -1.65 0.64 1.88
C TRP A 189 -1.04 0.56 0.47
N SER A 190 -1.65 1.25 -0.50
CA SER A 190 -1.03 1.51 -1.80
C SER A 190 -0.16 2.76 -1.73
N THR A 191 1.16 2.61 -1.71
CA THR A 191 2.12 3.70 -1.53
C THR A 191 2.70 4.18 -2.87
N CYS A 192 3.25 5.39 -2.88
CA CYS A 192 3.83 5.99 -4.08
C CYS A 192 5.18 5.32 -4.42
N THR A 193 5.38 4.96 -5.69
CA THR A 193 6.58 4.29 -6.23
C THR A 193 7.71 5.26 -6.60
N ASN A 194 7.52 6.57 -6.43
CA ASN A 194 8.51 7.57 -6.81
C ASN A 194 9.85 7.33 -6.11
N GLY A 195 10.94 7.22 -6.86
CA GLY A 195 12.27 6.93 -6.31
C GLY A 195 12.58 5.44 -6.12
N CYS A 196 11.67 4.53 -6.50
CA CYS A 196 11.92 3.09 -6.40
C CYS A 196 13.01 2.55 -7.35
N HIS A 197 13.42 3.33 -8.37
CA HIS A 197 14.50 2.95 -9.28
C HIS A 197 15.91 3.25 -8.74
N LEU A 198 16.01 3.92 -7.59
CA LEU A 198 17.28 4.20 -6.92
C LEU A 198 17.72 3.00 -6.06
N GLU A 199 19.00 2.96 -5.70
CA GLU A 199 19.57 1.93 -4.82
C GLU A 199 20.27 2.59 -3.61
N PRO A 200 19.78 2.41 -2.37
CA PRO A 200 18.52 1.74 -2.03
C PRO A 200 17.28 2.51 -2.50
N PRO A 201 16.13 1.85 -2.70
CA PRO A 201 14.88 2.50 -3.09
C PRO A 201 14.51 3.66 -2.17
N GLN A 202 14.05 4.78 -2.75
CA GLN A 202 13.68 6.00 -2.04
C GLN A 202 12.17 6.27 -2.07
N ASP A 203 11.37 5.23 -2.31
CA ASP A 203 9.92 5.33 -2.34
C ASP A 203 9.29 5.39 -0.94
N VAL A 204 7.98 5.64 -0.91
CA VAL A 204 7.24 5.84 0.36
C VAL A 204 7.29 4.59 1.24
N ALA A 205 7.24 3.39 0.66
CA ALA A 205 7.27 2.14 1.42
C ALA A 205 8.58 2.01 2.21
N HIS A 206 9.70 2.20 1.52
CA HIS A 206 11.03 1.98 2.09
C HIS A 206 11.48 3.12 3.01
N VAL A 207 11.11 4.37 2.70
CA VAL A 207 11.58 5.55 3.46
C VAL A 207 10.65 5.89 4.62
N GLN A 208 9.36 6.17 4.34
CA GLN A 208 8.43 6.64 5.38
C GLN A 208 8.01 5.51 6.31
N PHE A 209 7.70 4.34 5.75
CA PHE A 209 7.22 3.20 6.53
C PHE A 209 8.32 2.21 6.89
N ARG A 210 9.54 2.36 6.34
CA ARG A 210 10.63 1.39 6.54
C ARG A 210 10.14 -0.05 6.37
N SER A 211 9.35 -0.27 5.33
CA SER A 211 8.65 -1.52 5.09
C SER A 211 8.94 -2.06 3.69
N ARG A 212 8.96 -3.39 3.58
CA ARG A 212 9.00 -4.12 2.31
C ARG A 212 7.72 -3.90 1.51
N ILE A 213 7.83 -4.01 0.19
CA ILE A 213 6.68 -4.10 -0.71
C ILE A 213 6.20 -5.56 -0.77
N ALA A 214 4.92 -5.81 -0.51
CA ALA A 214 4.33 -7.15 -0.68
C ALA A 214 4.22 -7.52 -2.16
N PHE A 215 3.69 -6.59 -2.96
CA PHE A 215 3.80 -6.62 -4.41
C PHE A 215 3.77 -5.22 -5.00
N LYS A 216 4.44 -5.04 -6.13
CA LYS A 216 4.38 -3.85 -6.99
C LYS A 216 3.73 -4.23 -8.30
N LEU A 217 2.76 -3.43 -8.76
CA LEU A 217 2.20 -3.56 -10.11
C LEU A 217 3.05 -2.78 -11.12
N VAL A 218 3.47 -3.47 -12.18
CA VAL A 218 4.26 -2.89 -13.28
C VAL A 218 3.61 -3.22 -14.61
N TRP A 219 3.25 -2.20 -15.39
CA TRP A 219 2.70 -2.37 -16.74
C TRP A 219 3.80 -2.76 -17.75
N CYS A 220 3.51 -3.74 -18.60
CA CYS A 220 4.48 -4.35 -19.49
C CYS A 220 4.57 -3.63 -20.85
N PRO A 221 5.76 -3.14 -21.28
CA PRO A 221 5.92 -2.58 -22.62
C PRO A 221 5.85 -3.67 -23.71
N PRO A 222 5.72 -3.29 -25.00
CA PRO A 222 5.49 -1.93 -25.50
C PRO A 222 4.02 -1.51 -25.57
N GLU A 223 3.07 -2.45 -25.55
CA GLU A 223 1.63 -2.16 -25.66
C GLU A 223 1.00 -1.70 -24.34
N PHE A 224 1.61 -2.06 -23.20
CA PHE A 224 1.09 -1.76 -21.86
C PHE A 224 -0.33 -2.32 -21.63
N SER A 225 -0.74 -3.36 -22.36
CA SER A 225 -2.03 -4.06 -22.19
C SER A 225 -2.02 -5.12 -21.09
N SER A 226 -0.85 -5.47 -20.60
CA SER A 226 -0.64 -6.46 -19.54
C SER A 226 0.20 -5.87 -18.42
N PHE A 227 0.12 -6.45 -17.23
CA PHE A 227 0.95 -6.09 -16.09
C PHE A 227 1.52 -7.34 -15.43
N VAL A 228 2.65 -7.17 -14.74
CA VAL A 228 3.20 -8.14 -13.78
C VAL A 228 3.06 -7.60 -12.37
N LEU A 229 2.97 -8.53 -11.42
CA LEU A 229 3.14 -8.29 -10.00
C LEU A 229 4.49 -8.85 -9.60
N VAL A 230 5.33 -8.02 -9.00
CA VAL A 230 6.66 -8.42 -8.49
C VAL A 230 6.76 -8.14 -7.00
N ASP A 231 7.55 -8.91 -6.26
CA ASP A 231 7.82 -8.62 -4.85
C ASP A 231 8.90 -7.53 -4.67
N ASP A 232 9.24 -7.25 -3.41
CA ASP A 232 10.26 -6.28 -3.02
C ASP A 232 11.65 -6.52 -3.64
N SER A 233 11.99 -7.77 -3.96
CA SER A 233 13.25 -8.14 -4.61
C SER A 233 13.21 -8.00 -6.13
N GLY A 234 12.04 -7.69 -6.70
CA GLY A 234 11.79 -7.69 -8.13
C GLY A 234 11.41 -9.08 -8.68
N ALA A 235 11.24 -10.09 -7.82
CA ALA A 235 10.89 -11.43 -8.26
C ALA A 235 9.42 -11.50 -8.68
N TYR A 236 9.16 -12.20 -9.78
CA TYR A 236 7.82 -12.44 -10.31
C TYR A 236 6.89 -13.11 -9.29
N LEU A 237 5.66 -12.59 -9.17
CA LEU A 237 4.58 -13.17 -8.37
C LEU A 237 3.40 -13.62 -9.22
N ASN A 238 2.89 -12.76 -10.09
CA ASN A 238 1.73 -13.04 -10.95
C ASN A 238 1.64 -12.06 -12.13
N HIS A 239 0.67 -12.23 -13.02
CA HIS A 239 0.40 -11.29 -14.12
C HIS A 239 -1.08 -11.30 -14.53
N GLY A 240 -1.46 -10.32 -15.35
CA GLY A 240 -2.76 -10.27 -15.99
C GLY A 240 -2.75 -9.44 -17.27
N SER A 241 -3.74 -9.69 -18.13
CA SER A 241 -4.01 -8.91 -19.34
C SER A 241 -5.44 -8.37 -19.28
N PRO A 242 -5.71 -7.40 -18.38
CA PRO A 242 -7.06 -6.88 -18.14
C PRO A 242 -7.61 -6.13 -19.35
N SER A 243 -8.92 -5.95 -19.35
CA SER A 243 -9.65 -5.18 -20.38
C SER A 243 -10.57 -4.13 -19.73
N GLY A 244 -11.37 -3.43 -20.54
CA GLY A 244 -12.35 -2.46 -20.05
C GLY A 244 -11.74 -1.12 -19.65
N ALA A 245 -12.13 -0.60 -18.48
CA ALA A 245 -11.78 0.74 -18.00
C ALA A 245 -10.34 0.83 -17.46
N LEU A 246 -9.34 0.49 -18.28
CA LEU A 246 -7.93 0.52 -17.91
C LEU A 246 -7.47 1.95 -17.56
N PRO A 247 -6.44 2.12 -16.71
CA PRO A 247 -5.78 3.40 -16.52
C PRO A 247 -5.33 3.99 -17.87
N ASP A 248 -5.32 5.32 -17.97
CA ASP A 248 -4.92 6.00 -19.21
C ASP A 248 -3.55 5.51 -19.69
N MET A 249 -3.38 5.41 -21.01
CA MET A 249 -2.15 4.89 -21.59
C MET A 249 -0.90 5.65 -21.12
N ARG A 250 -1.01 6.96 -20.90
CA ARG A 250 0.08 7.78 -20.37
C ARG A 250 0.47 7.35 -18.96
N MET A 251 -0.50 7.01 -18.12
CA MET A 251 -0.25 6.56 -16.74
C MET A 251 0.43 5.18 -16.72
N ARG A 252 -0.05 4.23 -17.53
CA ARG A 252 0.57 2.91 -17.65
C ARG A 252 2.02 2.99 -18.15
N ARG A 253 2.27 3.86 -19.14
CA ARG A 253 3.63 4.11 -19.62
C ARG A 253 4.50 4.79 -18.55
N SER A 254 3.95 5.77 -17.84
CA SER A 254 4.64 6.50 -16.76
C SER A 254 5.02 5.56 -15.61
N ASN A 255 4.11 4.66 -15.22
CA ASN A 255 4.37 3.60 -14.24
C ASN A 255 5.62 2.78 -14.61
N PHE A 256 5.70 2.29 -15.86
CA PHE A 256 6.88 1.57 -16.31
C PHE A 256 8.14 2.46 -16.33
N GLN A 257 8.02 3.74 -16.71
CA GLN A 257 9.18 4.65 -16.67
C GLN A 257 9.71 4.86 -15.24
N LEU A 258 8.85 4.89 -14.23
CA LEU A 258 9.26 5.07 -12.83
C LEU A 258 10.14 3.93 -12.31
N VAL A 259 9.92 2.70 -12.81
CA VAL A 259 10.69 1.50 -12.42
C VAL A 259 11.83 1.17 -13.38
N LYS A 260 11.86 1.78 -14.57
CA LYS A 260 12.80 1.42 -15.64
C LYS A 260 14.25 1.50 -15.17
N GLY A 261 15.04 0.49 -15.52
CA GLY A 261 16.45 0.39 -15.11
C GLY A 261 16.67 -0.11 -13.67
N SER A 262 15.61 -0.52 -12.98
CA SER A 262 15.68 -1.11 -11.64
C SER A 262 15.33 -2.60 -11.65
N LYS A 263 15.52 -3.27 -10.51
CA LYS A 263 15.10 -4.67 -10.29
C LYS A 263 13.62 -4.92 -10.57
N TYR A 264 12.76 -3.91 -10.41
CA TYR A 264 11.32 -4.04 -10.61
C TYR A 264 10.89 -4.07 -12.09
N ALA A 265 11.75 -3.63 -13.01
CA ALA A 265 11.42 -3.60 -14.44
C ALA A 265 11.67 -4.93 -15.16
N LEU A 266 12.53 -5.79 -14.62
CA LEU A 266 13.08 -6.96 -15.33
C LEU A 266 11.98 -7.91 -15.85
N GLU A 267 11.03 -8.27 -15.00
CA GLU A 267 9.94 -9.17 -15.37
C GLU A 267 9.01 -8.53 -16.40
N ALA A 268 8.74 -7.23 -16.31
CA ALA A 268 7.91 -6.50 -17.26
C ALA A 268 8.59 -6.37 -18.63
N GLU A 269 9.90 -6.12 -18.68
CA GLU A 269 10.69 -6.04 -19.92
C GLU A 269 10.77 -7.39 -20.65
N GLY A 270 10.86 -8.48 -19.89
CA GLY A 270 10.84 -9.85 -20.42
C GLY A 270 9.45 -10.40 -20.73
N PHE A 271 8.38 -9.67 -20.37
CA PHE A 271 7.01 -10.17 -20.46
C PHE A 271 6.52 -10.17 -21.90
N LYS A 272 6.70 -11.30 -22.59
CA LYS A 272 5.91 -11.62 -23.78
C LYS A 272 4.58 -12.13 -23.28
N SER A 273 3.46 -11.60 -23.77
CA SER A 273 2.13 -12.18 -23.53
C SER A 273 2.23 -13.68 -23.80
N ARG A 274 2.34 -14.50 -22.75
CA ARG A 274 2.51 -15.93 -22.94
C ARG A 274 1.23 -16.40 -23.62
N PRO A 275 1.30 -17.08 -24.76
CA PRO A 275 0.09 -17.65 -25.33
C PRO A 275 -0.53 -18.54 -24.24
N GLU A 276 -1.80 -18.31 -23.95
CA GLU A 276 -2.60 -19.12 -23.03
C GLU A 276 -2.31 -20.60 -23.33
N PRO A 277 -2.04 -21.45 -22.32
CA PRO A 277 -1.95 -22.88 -22.57
C PRO A 277 -3.27 -23.30 -23.20
N SER A 278 -3.22 -23.77 -24.45
CA SER A 278 -4.36 -24.34 -25.13
C SER A 278 -4.95 -25.43 -24.23
N VAL A 279 -6.17 -25.21 -23.76
CA VAL A 279 -6.94 -26.25 -23.08
C VAL A 279 -7.29 -27.28 -24.16
N GLU A 280 -6.51 -28.36 -24.24
CA GLU A 280 -6.88 -29.59 -24.94
C GLU A 280 -7.93 -30.37 -24.17
#